data_AF-A0A151Z1Q5-F1
#
_entry.id   AF-A0A151Z1Q5-F1
#
_cell.length_a   1.000
_cell.length_b   1.000
_cell.length_c   1.000
_cell.angle_alpha   90.00
_cell.angle_beta   90.00
_cell.angle_gamma   90.00
#
_symmetry.space_group_name_H-M   'P 1'
#
loop_
_entity.id
_entity.type
_entity.pdbx_description
1 polymer ?
#
loop_
_entity_poly.entity_id
_entity_poly.type
_entity_poly.pdbx_seq_one_letter_code
_entity_poly.pdbx_strand_id
1 'polypeptide(L)' 'MLIASLLYTLLFLSAMFFSLMSIRAVLVNLPVIPWILGLLATGSLYMFLESIEELFFSF' A
#
# COMPACT_ATOMS: atom_id res chain seq x y z
N MET A 1 -4.40 18.80 4.64
CA MET A 1 -3.06 18.33 5.07
C MET A 1 -3.12 17.17 6.07
N LEU A 2 -3.74 17.29 7.25
CA LEU A 2 -3.76 16.20 8.27
C LEU A 2 -4.39 14.88 7.77
N ILE A 3 -5.50 14.96 7.03
CA ILE A 3 -6.19 13.77 6.48
C ILE A 3 -5.34 13.05 5.42
N ALA A 4 -4.69 13.79 4.52
CA ALA A 4 -3.81 13.21 3.50
C ALA A 4 -2.63 12.49 4.15
N SER A 5 -1.97 13.12 5.13
CA SER A 5 -0.88 12.51 5.89
C SER A 5 -1.31 11.23 6.63
N LEU A 6 -2.51 11.22 7.24
CA LEU A 6 -3.07 10.02 7.84
C LEU A 6 -3.26 8.90 6.82
N LEU A 7 -3.78 9.23 5.63
CA LEU A 7 -4.05 8.28 4.56
C LEU A 7 -2.77 7.64 4.02
N TYR A 8 -1.73 8.45 3.80
CA TYR A 8 -0.40 7.96 3.42
C TYR A 8 0.20 7.05 4.49
N THR A 9 0.08 7.43 5.76
CA THR A 9 0.58 6.62 6.87
C THR A 9 -0.14 5.27 6.94
N LEU A 10 -1.46 5.26 6.69
CA LEU A 10 -2.26 4.04 6.69
C LEU A 10 -1.90 3.12 5.52
N LEU A 11 -1.69 3.68 4.32
CA LEU A 11 -1.21 2.95 3.14
C LEU A 11 0.18 2.36 3.36
N PHE A 12 1.08 3.13 3.97
CA PHE A 12 2.40 2.62 4.32
C PHE A 12 2.30 1.45 5.31
N LEU A 13 1.45 1.57 6.32
CA LEU A 13 1.22 0.52 7.30
C LEU A 13 0.63 -0.74 6.64
N SER A 14 -0.34 -0.60 5.73
CA SER A 14 -0.90 -1.75 5.01
C SER A 14 0.14 -2.42 4.13
N ALA A 15 1.00 -1.67 3.44
CA ALA A 15 2.10 -2.23 2.66
C ALA A 15 3.08 -3.02 3.53
N MET A 16 3.42 -2.52 4.74
CA MET A 16 4.25 -3.28 5.69
C MET A 16 3.57 -4.58 6.12
N PHE A 17 2.27 -4.54 6.44
CA PHE A 17 1.52 -5.74 6.83
C PHE A 17 1.48 -6.80 5.73
N PHE A 18 1.17 -6.41 4.48
CA PHE A 18 1.14 -7.37 3.38
C PHE A 18 2.54 -7.95 3.09
N SER A 19 3.60 -7.15 3.21
CA SER A 19 4.98 -7.62 3.09
C SER A 19 5.32 -8.66 4.16
N LEU A 20 4.99 -8.36 5.42
CA LEU A 20 5.23 -9.28 6.54
C LEU A 20 4.48 -10.60 6.35
N MET A 21 3.21 -10.54 5.94
CA MET A 21 2.40 -11.73 5.71
C MET A 21 2.90 -12.54 4.51
N SER A 22 3.39 -11.88 3.45
CA SER A 22 4.04 -12.53 2.32
C SER A 22 5.27 -13.30 2.75
N ILE A 23 6.16 -12.69 3.55
CA ILE A 23 7.36 -13.35 4.09
C ILE A 23 6.95 -14.53 4.97
N ARG A 24 6.00 -14.33 5.89
CA ARG A 24 5.48 -15.41 6.74
C ARG A 24 4.90 -16.55 5.91
N ALA A 25 4.18 -16.26 4.84
CA ALA A 25 3.59 -17.26 3.97
C ALA A 25 4.67 -18.11 3.28
N VAL A 26 5.75 -17.48 2.80
CA VAL A 26 6.91 -18.19 2.24
C VAL A 26 7.55 -19.12 3.28
N LEU A 27 7.76 -18.64 4.51
CA LEU A 27 8.39 -19.42 5.57
C LEU A 27 7.56 -20.64 6.02
N VAL A 28 6.23 -20.58 5.89
CA VAL A 28 5.31 -21.63 6.33
C VAL A 28 4.75 -22.43 5.13
N ASN A 29 5.29 -22.25 3.92
CA ASN A 29 4.79 -22.86 2.68
C ASN A 29 3.28 -22.65 2.45
N LEU A 30 2.78 -21.48 2.83
CA LEU A 30 1.40 -21.04 2.58
C LEU A 30 1.31 -20.27 1.25
N PRO A 31 0.10 -20.16 0.66
CA PRO A 31 -0.09 -19.41 -0.57
C PRO A 31 0.30 -17.93 -0.40
N VAL A 32 1.28 -17.49 -1.21
CA VAL A 32 1.85 -16.13 -1.17
C VAL A 32 1.06 -15.14 -2.03
N ILE A 33 0.40 -15.64 -3.09
CA ILE A 33 -0.37 -14.89 -4.09
C ILE A 33 -1.31 -13.82 -3.47
N PRO A 34 -2.18 -14.12 -2.49
CA PRO A 34 -3.10 -13.12 -1.94
C PRO A 34 -2.38 -11.92 -1.30
N TRP A 35 -1.21 -12.14 -0.70
CA TRP A 35 -0.43 -11.07 -0.05
C TRP A 35 0.28 -10.19 -1.07
N ILE A 36 0.80 -10.78 -2.15
CA ILE A 36 1.40 -10.03 -3.27
C ILE A 36 0.34 -9.17 -3.96
N LEU A 37 -0.87 -9.69 -4.18
CA LEU A 37 -1.98 -8.90 -4.73
C LEU A 37 -2.36 -7.73 -3.82
N GLY A 38 -2.37 -7.94 -2.49
CA GLY A 38 -2.58 -6.87 -1.52
C GLY A 38 -1.49 -5.79 -1.55
N LEU A 39 -0.22 -6.19 -1.74
CA LEU A 39 0.89 -5.24 -1.93
C LEU A 39 0.70 -4.40 -3.20
N LEU A 40 0.40 -5.05 -4.32
CA LEU A 40 0.21 -4.36 -5.60
C LEU A 40 -0.97 -3.40 -5.55
N ALA A 41 -2.08 -3.80 -4.92
CA ALA A 41 -3.24 -2.93 -4.72
C ALA A 41 -2.93 -1.73 -3.83
N THR A 42 -2.11 -1.92 -2.78
CA THR A 42 -1.68 -0.81 -1.92
C THR A 42 -0.79 0.17 -2.68
N GLY A 43 0.16 -0.35 -3.48
CA GLY A 43 1.05 0.47 -4.29
C GLY A 43 0.32 1.24 -5.39
N SER A 44 -0.68 0.65 -6.04
CA SER A 44 -1.49 1.35 -7.05
C SER A 44 -2.35 2.45 -6.44
N LEU A 45 -2.91 2.23 -5.25
CA LEU A 45 -3.63 3.26 -4.51
C LEU A 45 -2.72 4.44 -4.12
N TYR A 46 -1.48 4.16 -3.70
CA TYR A 46 -0.51 5.21 -3.40
C TYR A 46 -0.22 6.09 -4.62
N MET A 47 0.13 5.48 -5.77
CA MET A 47 0.38 6.23 -7.00
C MET A 47 -0.83 7.03 -7.47
N PHE A 48 -2.04 6.48 -7.29
CA PHE A 48 -3.27 7.19 -7.63
C PHE A 48 -3.52 8.41 -6.74
N LEU A 49 -3.29 8.29 -5.44
CA LEU A 49 -3.42 9.40 -4.49
C LEU A 49 -2.39 10.50 -4.77
N GLU A 50 -1.15 10.13 -5.04
CA GLU A 50 -0.08 11.05 -5.43
C GLU A 50 -0.46 11.81 -6.72
N SER A 51 -0.97 11.10 -7.73
CA SER A 51 -1.44 11.71 -8.98
C SER A 51 -2.60 12.70 -8.76
N ILE A 52 -3.53 12.39 -7.84
CA ILE A 52 -4.61 13.31 -7.48
C ILE A 52 -4.04 14.55 -6.78
N GLU A 53 -3.11 14.37 -5.84
CA GLU A 53 -2.50 15.47 -5.12
C GLU A 53 -1.76 16.44 -6.07
N GLU A 54 -0.94 15.91 -6.97
CA GLU A 54 -0.27 16.72 -8.02
C GLU A 54 -1.28 17.51 -8.87
N LEU A 55 -2.38 16.87 -9.28
CA LEU A 55 -3.38 17.50 -10.14
C LEU A 55 -4.17 18.61 -9.45
N PHE A 56 -4.41 18.50 -8.14
CA PHE A 56 -5.11 19.53 -7.35
C PHE A 56 -4.20 20.68 -6.89
N PHE A 57 -2.89 20.44 -6.71
CA PHE A 57 -1.93 21.47 -6.26
C PHE A 57 -1.13 22.14 -7.39
N SER A 58 -1.36 21.74 -8.66
CA SER A 58 -0.75 22.34 -9.85
C SER A 58 -1.54 23.54 -10.46
N PHE A 59 -2.61 24.01 -9.82
CA PHE A 59 -3.40 25.19 -10.26
C PHE A 59 -3.21 26.40 -9.35
#